data_AF-A0A015NDQ3-F1
#
_entry.id   AF-A0A015NDQ3-F1
#
_cell.length_a   1.000
_cell.length_b   1.000
_cell.length_c   1.000
_cell.angle_alpha   90.00
_cell.angle_beta   90.00
_cell.angle_gamma   90.00
#
_symmetry.space_group_name_H-M   'P 1'
#
loop_
_entity.id
_entity.type
_entity.pdbx_description
1 polymer ?
#
loop_
_entity_poly.entity_id
_entity_poly.type
_entity_poly.pdbx_seq_one_letter_code
_entity_poly.pdbx_strand_id
1 'polypeptide(L)'
;MDKTYSWDHDRMEEFMTILCHNVKAEDSKIKPEIFLSIPLLSTLVILFFIKHENNGDDIFVQIKDRAKDITSKEIVETEYNNWIRNFQPIKKLLLEYLIIQEDDIRATHITSLVEKCSLFFEEILKSEKIIHLMPFTITFAIIHFTVLRESLKLQTSNFGINEFKEIISRYKDHFTNSFHQFFTWRTDQITTKTKITNDLNSTSLFKFQAEGEVKDIIGNKTVNYFAKSSNDQIFIKVFDLIKLRMFNEAIADFMKMFSHIFSLANFVHDFEPSYNISWPLSISSFWVGPYGIDTFPDGLHNFDDNSHLLYNISEDESGVITKIKLRSGDVIDQIQAFYEGDKAGKIIGGRGGTEHIISDLDKSSKYIVAVKLIFGIGFLGTIEFTFNDGKSARFGNLYRLYQVTGSIQIGPFGKHNKFRLSGIVGGEGKRTFVAHIAFRFQHVDVL
;
A
#
# COMPACT_ATOMS: atom_id res chain seq x y z
N MET A 1 -8.51 20.72 -1.74
CA MET A 1 -8.69 20.25 -0.35
C MET A 1 -7.75 19.07 -0.16
N ASP A 2 -6.64 19.27 0.54
CA ASP A 2 -5.74 18.19 0.95
C ASP A 2 -6.51 17.31 1.93
N LYS A 3 -7.05 16.20 1.45
CA LYS A 3 -7.42 15.10 2.34
C LYS A 3 -6.14 14.38 2.72
N THR A 4 -5.41 14.90 3.70
CA THR A 4 -4.52 14.06 4.50
C THR A 4 -5.40 13.07 5.23
N TYR A 5 -5.61 11.90 4.62
CA TYR A 5 -6.17 10.75 5.32
C TYR A 5 -5.16 10.35 6.40
N SER A 6 -5.42 10.72 7.65
CA SER A 6 -4.78 10.10 8.81
C SER A 6 -5.35 8.70 8.94
N TRP A 7 -4.64 7.72 8.41
CA TRP A 7 -4.93 6.32 8.67
C TRP A 7 -4.45 6.04 10.09
N ASP A 8 -5.30 6.28 11.11
CA ASP A 8 -4.95 6.05 12.51
C ASP A 8 -4.87 4.54 12.79
N HIS A 9 -3.77 3.97 12.32
CA HIS A 9 -3.29 2.62 12.52
C HIS A 9 -2.66 2.45 13.91
N ASP A 10 -3.03 3.30 14.87
CA ASP A 10 -2.34 3.47 16.15
C ASP A 10 -2.14 2.14 16.87
N ARG A 11 -3.19 1.34 17.11
CA ARG A 11 -3.08 0.11 17.90
C ARG A 11 -2.27 -1.01 17.23
N MET A 12 -2.45 -1.21 15.93
CA MET A 12 -1.74 -2.26 15.19
C MET A 12 -0.28 -1.87 15.00
N GLU A 13 -0.01 -0.66 14.51
CA GLU A 13 1.36 -0.16 14.37
C GLU A 13 2.06 -0.10 15.73
N GLU A 14 1.39 0.36 16.79
CA GLU A 14 1.96 0.39 18.13
C GLU A 14 2.35 -1.02 18.61
N PHE A 15 1.46 -2.00 18.42
CA PHE A 15 1.80 -3.38 18.73
C PHE A 15 3.00 -3.88 17.90
N MET A 16 3.04 -3.58 16.60
CA MET A 16 4.15 -3.98 15.73
C MET A 16 5.47 -3.31 16.09
N THR A 17 5.43 -2.07 16.55
CA THR A 17 6.61 -1.33 17.05
C THR A 17 7.16 -1.97 18.33
N ILE A 18 6.27 -2.41 19.23
CA ILE A 18 6.64 -3.15 20.44
C ILE A 18 7.25 -4.51 20.07
N LEU A 19 6.61 -5.26 19.16
CA LEU A 19 7.10 -6.56 18.69
C LEU A 19 8.50 -6.45 18.07
N CYS A 20 8.74 -5.44 17.23
CA CYS A 20 10.00 -5.30 16.50
C CYS A 20 11.12 -4.63 17.32
N HIS A 21 10.89 -4.26 18.59
CA HIS A 21 11.81 -3.47 19.42
C HIS A 21 12.31 -2.16 18.78
N ASN A 22 11.62 -1.67 17.74
CA ASN A 22 12.01 -0.48 16.97
C ASN A 22 11.39 0.77 17.60
N VAL A 23 11.74 1.07 18.85
CA VAL A 23 11.25 2.28 19.53
C VAL A 23 12.01 3.50 18.99
N LYS A 24 11.51 4.09 17.90
CA LYS A 24 11.60 5.55 17.70
C LYS A 24 10.20 6.10 17.90
N ALA A 25 9.89 6.41 19.15
CA ALA A 25 8.65 7.05 19.55
C ALA A 25 8.77 8.56 19.33
N GLU A 26 8.51 9.02 18.12
CA GLU A 26 8.01 10.38 17.93
C GLU A 26 6.58 10.24 17.40
N ASP A 27 5.62 10.77 18.15
CA ASP A 27 4.17 10.87 17.86
C ASP A 27 3.21 9.69 18.19
N SER A 28 3.51 8.80 19.15
CA SER A 28 2.48 7.88 19.70
C SER A 28 1.76 8.47 20.93
N LYS A 29 0.42 8.40 20.94
CA LYS A 29 -0.43 8.86 22.08
C LYS A 29 -0.23 8.02 23.34
N ILE A 30 0.30 6.81 23.21
CA ILE A 30 0.61 5.91 24.30
C ILE A 30 2.12 5.67 24.27
N LYS A 31 2.79 5.76 25.42
CA LYS A 31 4.23 5.54 25.53
C LYS A 31 4.50 4.03 25.47
N PRO A 32 5.16 3.52 24.40
CA PRO A 32 5.37 2.07 24.21
C PRO A 32 6.16 1.44 25.35
N GLU A 33 6.97 2.26 26.03
CA GLU A 33 7.82 1.91 27.18
C GLU A 33 7.04 1.25 28.33
N ILE A 34 5.77 1.62 28.54
CA ILE A 34 4.91 1.06 29.60
C ILE A 34 4.58 -0.42 29.31
N PHE A 35 4.54 -0.80 28.03
CA PHE A 35 4.21 -2.17 27.61
C PHE A 35 5.42 -3.08 27.51
N LEU A 36 6.65 -2.54 27.57
CA LEU A 36 7.88 -3.35 27.54
C LEU A 36 8.06 -4.19 28.82
N SER A 37 7.39 -3.82 29.92
CA SER A 37 7.48 -4.51 31.21
C SER A 37 6.43 -5.61 31.41
N ILE A 38 5.52 -5.83 30.46
CA ILE A 38 4.47 -6.86 30.57
C ILE A 38 4.60 -7.89 29.44
N PRO A 39 4.04 -9.11 29.59
CA PRO A 39 4.06 -10.11 28.53
C PRO A 39 3.43 -9.58 27.23
N LEU A 40 4.01 -9.94 26.08
CA LEU A 40 3.58 -9.47 24.76
C LEU A 40 2.10 -9.79 24.49
N LEU A 41 1.62 -10.96 24.92
CA LEU A 41 0.20 -11.32 24.81
C LEU A 41 -0.69 -10.37 25.62
N SER A 42 -0.28 -9.98 26.84
CA SER A 42 -1.02 -9.00 27.63
C SER A 42 -1.07 -7.65 26.93
N THR A 43 0.05 -7.19 26.37
CA THR A 43 0.13 -5.97 25.56
C THR A 43 -0.85 -6.01 24.39
N LEU A 44 -0.86 -7.11 23.62
CA LEU A 44 -1.79 -7.29 22.52
C LEU A 44 -3.25 -7.17 22.99
N VAL A 45 -3.62 -7.87 24.06
CA VAL A 45 -4.99 -7.92 24.55
C VAL A 45 -5.45 -6.53 24.99
N ILE A 46 -4.59 -5.80 25.70
CA ILE A 46 -4.87 -4.42 26.14
C ILE A 46 -5.09 -3.52 24.93
N LEU A 47 -4.14 -3.51 23.98
CA LEU A 47 -4.23 -2.64 22.80
C LEU A 47 -5.45 -2.98 21.92
N PHE A 48 -5.76 -4.26 21.73
CA PHE A 48 -6.77 -4.67 20.76
C PHE A 48 -8.20 -4.64 21.31
N PHE A 49 -8.39 -4.91 22.60
CA PHE A 49 -9.72 -5.18 23.14
C PHE A 49 -10.13 -4.32 24.33
N ILE A 50 -9.20 -3.68 25.05
CA ILE A 50 -9.56 -2.80 26.16
C ILE A 50 -9.83 -1.39 25.62
N LYS A 51 -10.98 -0.82 26.01
CA LYS A 51 -11.37 0.54 25.57
C LYS A 51 -10.43 1.58 26.17
N HIS A 52 -9.95 2.50 25.34
CA HIS A 52 -9.32 3.74 25.78
C HIS A 52 -10.33 4.89 25.70
N GLU A 53 -10.15 5.90 26.55
CA GLU A 53 -11.12 6.97 26.84
C GLU A 53 -11.67 7.75 25.63
N ASN A 54 -11.07 7.63 24.43
CA ASN A 54 -11.46 8.39 23.24
C ASN A 54 -11.77 7.57 21.97
N ASN A 55 -11.86 6.24 22.01
CA ASN A 55 -12.39 5.45 20.88
C ASN A 55 -12.87 4.07 21.34
N GLY A 56 -14.19 3.90 21.39
CA GLY A 56 -14.89 2.82 22.08
C GLY A 56 -14.98 1.48 21.37
N ASP A 57 -14.26 1.27 20.27
CA ASP A 57 -14.38 0.12 19.39
C ASP A 57 -13.14 -0.79 19.43
N ASP A 58 -13.36 -2.10 19.34
CA ASP A 58 -12.29 -3.10 19.30
C ASP A 58 -11.56 -3.12 17.94
N ILE A 59 -10.42 -3.82 17.89
CA ILE A 59 -9.60 -3.86 16.68
C ILE A 59 -10.37 -4.36 15.44
N PHE A 60 -11.29 -5.32 15.60
CA PHE A 60 -12.01 -5.90 14.48
C PHE A 60 -13.12 -5.00 13.95
N VAL A 61 -13.73 -4.18 14.80
CA VAL A 61 -14.63 -3.10 14.34
C VAL A 61 -13.85 -2.09 13.50
N GLN A 62 -12.66 -1.68 13.96
CA GLN A 62 -11.82 -0.73 13.20
C GLN A 62 -11.38 -1.31 11.85
N ILE A 63 -11.00 -2.58 11.79
CA ILE A 63 -10.61 -3.24 10.53
C ILE A 63 -11.80 -3.40 9.61
N LYS A 64 -12.96 -3.78 10.15
CA LYS A 64 -14.21 -3.89 9.37
C LYS A 64 -14.52 -2.56 8.70
N ASP A 65 -14.48 -1.45 9.42
CA ASP A 65 -14.79 -0.15 8.82
C ASP A 65 -13.81 0.24 7.72
N ARG A 66 -12.52 -0.07 7.88
CA ARG A 66 -11.49 0.17 6.85
C ARG A 66 -11.64 -0.73 5.62
N ALA A 67 -12.03 -1.98 5.83
CA ALA A 67 -12.19 -2.93 4.73
C ALA A 67 -13.26 -2.47 3.72
N LYS A 68 -14.22 -1.61 4.12
CA LYS A 68 -15.26 -1.05 3.25
C LYS A 68 -14.73 -0.22 2.08
N ASP A 69 -13.55 0.38 2.23
CA ASP A 69 -12.94 1.22 1.19
C ASP A 69 -12.05 0.40 0.22
N ILE A 70 -11.86 -0.89 0.51
CA ILE A 70 -10.92 -1.78 -0.17
C ILE A 70 -11.64 -2.95 -0.85
N THR A 71 -12.72 -3.42 -0.23
CA THR A 71 -13.60 -4.46 -0.76
C THR A 71 -15.06 -3.99 -0.73
N SER A 72 -15.98 -4.79 -1.28
CA SER A 72 -17.40 -4.45 -1.28
C SER A 72 -17.94 -4.29 0.14
N LYS A 73 -18.60 -3.16 0.41
CA LYS A 73 -19.29 -2.86 1.67
C LYS A 73 -20.27 -3.96 2.09
N GLU A 74 -21.01 -4.53 1.14
CA GLU A 74 -21.97 -5.62 1.39
C GLU A 74 -21.29 -6.88 1.93
N ILE A 75 -20.16 -7.25 1.31
CA ILE A 75 -19.35 -8.40 1.74
C ILE A 75 -18.80 -8.15 3.14
N VAL A 76 -18.31 -6.94 3.41
CA VAL A 76 -17.78 -6.57 4.72
C VAL A 76 -18.85 -6.64 5.79
N GLU A 77 -20.02 -6.03 5.56
CA GLU A 77 -21.09 -5.98 6.56
C GLU A 77 -21.67 -7.35 6.89
N THR A 78 -21.68 -8.28 5.94
CA THR A 78 -22.18 -9.64 6.17
C THR A 78 -21.11 -10.54 6.77
N GLU A 79 -19.96 -10.65 6.11
CA GLU A 79 -18.94 -11.64 6.46
C GLU A 79 -18.19 -11.25 7.73
N TYR A 80 -17.74 -10.00 7.88
CA TYR A 80 -16.93 -9.63 9.04
C TYR A 80 -17.73 -9.74 10.33
N ASN A 81 -19.02 -9.37 10.33
CA ASN A 81 -19.85 -9.49 11.52
C ASN A 81 -20.00 -10.97 11.95
N ASN A 82 -20.14 -11.89 10.99
CA ASN A 82 -20.17 -13.33 11.27
C ASN A 82 -18.84 -13.82 11.86
N TRP A 83 -17.70 -13.45 11.28
CA TRP A 83 -16.38 -13.84 11.78
C TRP A 83 -16.05 -13.22 13.16
N ILE A 84 -16.45 -11.96 13.40
CA ILE A 84 -16.32 -11.32 14.70
C ILE A 84 -17.14 -12.05 15.77
N ARG A 85 -18.36 -12.50 15.43
CA ARG A 85 -19.18 -13.31 16.34
C ARG A 85 -18.52 -14.65 16.64
N ASN A 86 -17.99 -15.33 15.62
CA ASN A 86 -17.31 -16.62 15.78
C ASN A 86 -15.98 -16.48 16.54
N PHE A 87 -15.33 -15.31 16.52
CA PHE A 87 -14.12 -15.02 17.29
C PHE A 87 -14.38 -14.76 18.79
N GLN A 88 -15.62 -14.50 19.23
CA GLN A 88 -15.91 -14.14 20.62
C GLN A 88 -15.41 -15.15 21.67
N PRO A 89 -15.49 -16.49 21.47
CA PRO A 89 -14.93 -17.45 22.41
C PRO A 89 -13.42 -17.28 22.61
N ILE A 90 -12.67 -16.99 21.54
CA ILE A 90 -11.22 -16.71 21.61
C ILE A 90 -10.99 -15.38 22.33
N LYS A 91 -11.74 -14.34 21.98
CA LYS A 91 -11.67 -13.03 22.66
C LYS A 91 -11.89 -13.16 24.18
N LYS A 92 -12.84 -13.99 24.61
CA LYS A 92 -13.10 -14.24 26.03
C LYS A 92 -11.88 -14.84 26.73
N LEU A 93 -11.29 -15.89 26.16
CA LEU A 93 -10.06 -16.50 26.70
C LEU A 93 -8.90 -15.50 26.71
N LEU A 94 -8.75 -14.69 25.67
CA LEU A 94 -7.72 -13.65 25.61
C LEU A 94 -7.88 -12.61 26.74
N LEU A 95 -9.11 -12.22 27.08
CA LEU A 95 -9.37 -11.31 28.21
C LEU A 95 -9.12 -11.99 29.57
N GLU A 96 -9.50 -13.25 29.71
CA GLU A 96 -9.25 -14.04 30.93
C GLU A 96 -7.76 -14.22 31.21
N TYR A 97 -6.93 -14.29 30.17
CA TYR A 97 -5.47 -14.39 30.32
C TYR A 97 -4.87 -13.26 31.18
N LEU A 98 -5.45 -12.05 31.14
CA LEU A 98 -4.95 -10.90 31.88
C LEU A 98 -5.04 -11.03 33.41
N ILE A 99 -5.93 -11.90 33.91
CA ILE A 99 -6.18 -12.05 35.35
C ILE A 99 -5.55 -13.32 35.92
N ILE A 100 -5.00 -14.21 35.08
CA ILE A 100 -4.37 -15.46 35.53
C ILE A 100 -2.94 -15.16 35.99
N GLN A 101 -2.67 -15.34 37.28
CA GLN A 101 -1.36 -15.07 37.87
C GLN A 101 -0.48 -16.33 37.97
N GLU A 102 -1.08 -17.50 38.20
CA GLU A 102 -0.37 -18.76 38.40
C GLU A 102 0.09 -19.38 37.07
N ASP A 103 1.36 -19.76 36.98
CA ASP A 103 1.98 -20.21 35.73
C ASP A 103 1.42 -21.56 35.23
N ASP A 104 1.12 -22.51 36.11
CA ASP A 104 0.54 -23.81 35.72
C ASP A 104 -0.87 -23.66 35.11
N ILE A 105 -1.69 -22.76 35.71
CA ILE A 105 -3.01 -22.41 35.20
C ILE A 105 -2.86 -21.67 33.86
N ARG A 106 -1.88 -20.77 33.77
CA ARG A 106 -1.59 -20.01 32.54
C ARG A 106 -1.19 -20.94 31.40
N ALA A 107 -0.36 -21.95 31.64
CA ALA A 107 0.03 -22.94 30.63
C ALA A 107 -1.19 -23.70 30.09
N THR A 108 -2.06 -24.18 30.98
CA THR A 108 -3.30 -24.88 30.59
C THR A 108 -4.23 -23.97 29.78
N HIS A 109 -4.36 -22.70 30.18
CA HIS A 109 -5.16 -21.70 29.49
C HIS A 109 -4.64 -21.39 28.09
N ILE A 110 -3.31 -21.30 27.94
CA ILE A 110 -2.65 -21.05 26.67
C ILE A 110 -2.81 -22.24 25.71
N THR A 111 -2.73 -23.49 26.19
CA THR A 111 -3.02 -24.67 25.36
C THR A 111 -4.42 -24.60 24.75
N SER A 112 -5.44 -24.23 25.55
CA SER A 112 -6.82 -24.04 25.06
C SER A 112 -6.93 -22.92 24.02
N LEU A 113 -6.20 -21.81 24.20
CA LEU A 113 -6.12 -20.73 23.22
C LEU A 113 -5.49 -21.19 21.91
N VAL A 114 -4.38 -21.94 21.96
CA VAL A 114 -3.71 -22.50 20.77
C VAL A 114 -4.66 -23.38 19.97
N GLU A 115 -5.37 -24.30 20.64
CA GLU A 115 -6.35 -25.19 19.99
C GLU A 115 -7.47 -24.39 19.31
N LYS A 116 -8.08 -23.44 20.03
CA LYS A 116 -9.17 -22.64 19.46
C LYS A 116 -8.71 -21.74 18.31
N CYS A 117 -7.55 -21.12 18.43
CA CYS A 117 -6.99 -20.31 17.35
C CYS A 117 -6.68 -21.15 16.11
N SER A 118 -6.12 -22.35 16.29
CA SER A 118 -5.83 -23.27 15.19
C SER A 118 -7.11 -23.72 14.48
N LEU A 119 -8.13 -24.13 15.24
CA LEU A 119 -9.44 -24.51 14.67
C LEU A 119 -10.10 -23.34 13.93
N PHE A 120 -10.06 -22.14 14.51
CA PHE A 120 -10.63 -20.95 13.89
C PHE A 120 -9.90 -20.58 12.60
N PHE A 121 -8.58 -20.77 12.53
CA PHE A 121 -7.83 -20.62 11.29
C PHE A 121 -8.32 -21.60 10.21
N GLU A 122 -8.50 -22.88 10.55
CA GLU A 122 -9.04 -23.88 9.61
C GLU A 122 -10.44 -23.50 9.09
N GLU A 123 -11.27 -22.91 9.94
CA GLU A 123 -12.60 -22.44 9.56
C GLU A 123 -12.51 -21.27 8.58
N ILE A 124 -11.65 -20.28 8.84
CA ILE A 124 -11.42 -19.16 7.92
C ILE A 124 -10.97 -19.67 6.55
N LEU A 125 -10.05 -20.63 6.51
CA LEU A 125 -9.52 -21.20 5.27
C LEU A 125 -10.59 -21.87 4.40
N LYS A 126 -11.72 -22.29 4.97
CA LYS A 126 -12.85 -22.90 4.27
C LYS A 126 -13.86 -21.88 3.75
N SER A 127 -13.69 -20.59 4.04
CA SER A 127 -14.63 -19.55 3.60
C SER A 127 -14.60 -19.37 2.08
N GLU A 128 -15.78 -19.34 1.46
CA GLU A 128 -15.90 -18.96 0.04
C GLU A 128 -15.56 -17.48 -0.21
N LYS A 129 -15.53 -16.65 0.84
CA LYS A 129 -15.24 -15.21 0.78
C LYS A 129 -13.83 -14.89 1.26
N ILE A 130 -12.96 -15.89 1.39
CA ILE A 130 -11.63 -15.79 2.00
C ILE A 130 -10.77 -14.65 1.43
N ILE A 131 -10.86 -14.37 0.13
CA ILE A 131 -10.09 -13.28 -0.52
C ILE A 131 -10.49 -11.89 0.01
N HIS A 132 -11.74 -11.71 0.47
CA HIS A 132 -12.22 -10.44 1.04
C HIS A 132 -11.95 -10.33 2.54
N LEU A 133 -11.51 -11.42 3.18
CA LEU A 133 -11.22 -11.50 4.60
C LEU A 133 -9.74 -11.22 4.92
N MET A 134 -8.88 -10.96 3.92
CA MET A 134 -7.44 -10.73 4.17
C MET A 134 -7.14 -9.73 5.31
N PRO A 135 -7.79 -8.54 5.39
CA PRO A 135 -7.56 -7.62 6.51
C PRO A 135 -7.87 -8.24 7.90
N PHE A 136 -8.96 -9.00 7.98
CA PHE A 136 -9.35 -9.75 9.17
C PHE A 136 -8.31 -10.84 9.48
N THR A 137 -7.96 -11.65 8.47
CA THR A 137 -7.03 -12.79 8.63
C THR A 137 -5.62 -12.34 9.03
N ILE A 138 -5.14 -11.19 8.55
CA ILE A 138 -3.85 -10.61 8.97
C ILE A 138 -3.86 -10.29 10.47
N THR A 139 -4.92 -9.64 10.93
CA THR A 139 -5.06 -9.28 12.34
C THR A 139 -5.19 -10.53 13.21
N PHE A 140 -5.96 -11.50 12.73
CA PHE A 140 -6.06 -12.78 13.40
C PHE A 140 -4.72 -13.54 13.41
N ALA A 141 -3.92 -13.48 12.35
CA ALA A 141 -2.58 -14.08 12.32
C ALA A 141 -1.68 -13.50 13.42
N ILE A 142 -1.72 -12.18 13.61
CA ILE A 142 -0.97 -11.49 14.68
C ILE A 142 -1.40 -11.97 16.06
N ILE A 143 -2.70 -12.10 16.31
CA ILE A 143 -3.24 -12.66 17.56
C ILE A 143 -2.76 -14.10 17.74
N HIS A 144 -2.95 -14.93 16.73
CA HIS A 144 -2.59 -16.35 16.76
C HIS A 144 -1.10 -16.53 17.03
N PHE A 145 -0.23 -15.78 16.34
CA PHE A 145 1.22 -15.88 16.50
C PHE A 145 1.69 -15.38 17.86
N THR A 146 0.99 -14.39 18.43
CA THR A 146 1.28 -13.95 19.80
C THR A 146 0.93 -15.04 20.82
N VAL A 147 -0.19 -15.77 20.62
CA VAL A 147 -0.57 -16.92 21.45
C VAL A 147 0.44 -18.06 21.32
N LEU A 148 0.84 -18.41 20.09
CA LEU A 148 1.82 -19.47 19.83
C LEU A 148 3.20 -19.13 20.42
N ARG A 149 3.62 -17.86 20.33
CA ARG A 149 4.85 -17.38 20.96
C ARG A 149 4.81 -17.54 22.48
N GLU A 150 3.68 -17.22 23.12
CA GLU A 150 3.52 -17.41 24.56
C GLU A 150 3.52 -18.90 24.95
N SER A 151 2.90 -19.75 24.12
CA SER A 151 2.94 -21.21 24.26
C SER A 151 4.37 -21.78 24.22
N LEU A 152 5.21 -21.31 23.28
CA LEU A 152 6.64 -21.67 23.26
C LEU A 152 7.37 -21.24 24.53
N LYS A 153 7.11 -20.02 24.99
CA LYS A 153 7.75 -19.47 26.20
C LYS A 153 7.39 -20.27 27.45
N LEU A 154 6.14 -20.70 27.57
CA LEU A 154 5.65 -21.51 28.69
C LEU A 154 5.93 -23.02 28.53
N GLN A 155 6.52 -23.44 27.41
CA GLN A 155 6.86 -24.83 27.11
C GLN A 155 5.65 -25.78 27.26
N THR A 156 4.48 -25.36 26.75
CA THR A 156 3.28 -26.19 26.79
C THR A 156 3.50 -27.52 26.05
N SER A 157 2.93 -28.61 26.57
CA SER A 157 3.07 -29.93 25.96
C SER A 157 2.57 -29.95 24.51
N ASN A 158 3.32 -30.65 23.63
CA ASN A 158 2.97 -30.89 22.22
C ASN A 158 3.01 -29.68 21.28
N PHE A 159 3.65 -28.56 21.65
CA PHE A 159 3.89 -27.45 20.72
C PHE A 159 5.35 -27.01 20.75
N GLY A 160 6.00 -26.99 19.59
CA GLY A 160 7.39 -26.62 19.40
C GLY A 160 7.58 -25.62 18.28
N ILE A 161 8.84 -25.20 18.10
CA ILE A 161 9.21 -24.20 17.10
C ILE A 161 8.91 -24.66 15.67
N ASN A 162 8.97 -25.97 15.41
CA ASN A 162 8.67 -26.53 14.09
C ASN A 162 7.19 -26.41 13.75
N GLU A 163 6.31 -26.71 14.70
CA GLU A 163 4.87 -26.55 14.57
C GLU A 163 4.51 -25.08 14.35
N PHE A 164 5.17 -24.16 15.07
CA PHE A 164 4.97 -22.73 14.84
C PHE A 164 5.37 -22.33 13.41
N LYS A 165 6.54 -22.77 12.93
CA LYS A 165 6.99 -22.48 11.56
C LYS A 165 6.06 -23.07 10.49
N GLU A 166 5.49 -24.26 10.73
CA GLU A 166 4.50 -24.85 9.84
C GLU A 166 3.26 -23.96 9.74
N ILE A 167 2.74 -23.48 10.88
CA ILE A 167 1.61 -22.55 10.89
C ILE A 167 1.97 -21.25 10.13
N ILE A 168 3.16 -20.68 10.36
CA ILE A 168 3.64 -19.52 9.60
C ILE A 168 3.64 -19.79 8.09
N SER A 169 4.13 -20.95 7.66
CA SER A 169 4.13 -21.36 6.24
C SER A 169 2.71 -21.42 5.69
N ARG A 170 1.74 -21.93 6.45
CA ARG A 170 0.34 -22.02 6.01
C ARG A 170 -0.31 -20.64 5.83
N TYR A 171 -0.02 -19.69 6.74
CA TYR A 171 -0.44 -18.29 6.55
C TYR A 171 0.23 -17.66 5.33
N LYS A 172 1.53 -17.92 5.13
CA LYS A 172 2.27 -17.43 3.95
C LYS A 172 1.62 -17.90 2.65
N ASP A 173 1.30 -19.19 2.55
CA ASP A 173 0.66 -19.78 1.38
C ASP A 173 -0.73 -19.18 1.16
N HIS A 174 -1.51 -19.04 2.25
CA HIS A 174 -2.81 -18.38 2.20
C HIS A 174 -2.71 -16.95 1.67
N PHE A 175 -1.87 -16.10 2.27
CA PHE A 175 -1.72 -14.70 1.84
C PHE A 175 -1.21 -14.59 0.42
N THR A 176 -0.30 -15.48 0.00
CA THR A 176 0.22 -15.48 -1.38
C THR A 176 -0.88 -15.81 -2.38
N ASN A 177 -1.67 -16.85 -2.12
CA ASN A 177 -2.75 -17.26 -3.01
C ASN A 177 -3.89 -16.24 -3.04
N SER A 178 -4.31 -15.74 -1.87
CA SER A 178 -5.41 -14.79 -1.77
C SER A 178 -5.09 -13.41 -2.34
N PHE A 179 -3.83 -12.94 -2.23
CA PHE A 179 -3.40 -11.68 -2.83
C PHE A 179 -3.66 -11.66 -4.34
N HIS A 180 -3.22 -12.70 -5.04
CA HIS A 180 -3.40 -12.80 -6.48
C HIS A 180 -4.88 -12.87 -6.89
N GLN A 181 -5.67 -13.70 -6.21
CA GLN A 181 -7.10 -13.84 -6.50
C GLN A 181 -7.87 -12.54 -6.22
N PHE A 182 -7.52 -11.83 -5.14
CA PHE A 182 -8.15 -10.56 -4.81
C PHE A 182 -7.91 -9.51 -5.89
N PHE A 183 -6.69 -9.39 -6.41
CA PHE A 183 -6.40 -8.40 -7.44
C PHE A 183 -6.94 -8.77 -8.82
N THR A 184 -7.12 -10.06 -9.11
CA THR A 184 -7.94 -10.50 -10.25
C THR A 184 -9.37 -9.98 -10.11
N TRP A 185 -10.03 -10.23 -8.97
CA TRP A 185 -11.37 -9.71 -8.69
C TRP A 185 -11.43 -8.18 -8.73
N ARG A 186 -10.42 -7.50 -8.16
CA ARG A 186 -10.37 -6.04 -8.07
C ARG A 186 -10.30 -5.36 -9.43
N THR A 187 -9.67 -6.02 -10.40
CA THR A 187 -9.59 -5.54 -11.79
C THR A 187 -10.97 -5.41 -12.43
N ASP A 188 -11.88 -6.34 -12.13
CA ASP A 188 -13.26 -6.34 -12.66
C ASP A 188 -14.13 -5.24 -12.04
N GLN A 189 -13.70 -4.66 -10.92
CA GLN A 189 -14.40 -3.54 -10.26
C GLN A 189 -14.06 -2.17 -10.87
N ILE A 190 -13.11 -2.11 -11.82
CA ILE A 190 -12.73 -0.90 -12.53
C ILE A 190 -13.22 -1.02 -13.97
N THR A 191 -14.30 -0.29 -14.25
CA THR A 191 -15.05 -0.38 -15.49
C THR A 191 -14.73 0.76 -16.43
N THR A 192 -14.84 0.50 -17.73
CA THR A 192 -14.56 1.47 -18.80
C THR A 192 -15.76 1.49 -19.75
N LYS A 193 -16.32 2.67 -20.00
CA LYS A 193 -17.37 2.91 -20.99
C LYS A 193 -16.90 3.96 -21.96
N THR A 194 -16.85 3.65 -23.24
CA THR A 194 -16.24 4.53 -24.24
C THR A 194 -17.05 4.55 -25.51
N LYS A 195 -17.15 5.74 -26.11
CA LYS A 195 -17.74 5.98 -27.42
C LYS A 195 -16.74 6.77 -28.26
N ILE A 196 -16.31 6.20 -29.38
CA ILE A 196 -15.44 6.87 -30.35
C ILE A 196 -16.27 7.10 -31.62
N THR A 197 -16.34 8.35 -32.07
CA THR A 197 -17.08 8.76 -33.26
C THR A 197 -16.15 9.43 -34.26
N ASN A 198 -16.35 9.15 -35.55
CA ASN A 198 -15.66 9.82 -36.65
C ASN A 198 -16.60 10.84 -37.30
N ASP A 199 -16.22 12.11 -37.25
CA ASP A 199 -16.91 13.18 -37.97
C ASP A 199 -16.29 13.35 -39.36
N LEU A 200 -16.82 12.57 -40.31
CA LEU A 200 -16.38 12.58 -41.71
C LEU A 200 -16.64 13.90 -42.43
N ASN A 201 -17.55 14.74 -41.91
CA ASN A 201 -17.92 16.03 -42.49
C ASN A 201 -17.23 17.22 -41.81
N SER A 202 -16.38 16.95 -40.81
CA SER A 202 -15.65 17.99 -40.10
C SER A 202 -14.63 18.68 -41.01
N THR A 203 -14.61 20.02 -40.98
CA THR A 203 -13.50 20.82 -41.52
C THR A 203 -12.29 20.86 -40.58
N SER A 204 -12.42 20.25 -39.39
CA SER A 204 -11.36 20.12 -38.39
C SER A 204 -10.26 19.14 -38.84
N LEU A 205 -9.02 19.41 -38.41
CA LEU A 205 -7.90 18.45 -38.54
C LEU A 205 -8.07 17.22 -37.61
N PHE A 206 -8.97 17.30 -36.64
CA PHE A 206 -9.30 16.24 -35.70
C PHE A 206 -10.64 15.61 -36.08
N LYS A 207 -10.58 14.49 -36.81
CA LYS A 207 -11.75 13.78 -37.34
C LYS A 207 -12.40 12.83 -36.34
N PHE A 208 -11.67 12.42 -35.30
CA PHE A 208 -12.19 11.54 -34.28
C PHE A 208 -12.46 12.30 -32.98
N GLN A 209 -13.54 11.91 -32.34
CA GLN A 209 -13.94 12.38 -31.02
C GLN A 209 -14.19 11.16 -30.13
N ALA A 210 -13.66 11.19 -28.91
CA ALA A 210 -13.96 10.21 -27.89
C ALA A 210 -14.63 10.85 -26.69
N GLU A 211 -15.61 10.13 -26.17
CA GLU A 211 -16.25 10.38 -24.89
C GLU A 211 -16.21 9.07 -24.11
N GLY A 212 -15.74 9.09 -22.87
CA GLY A 212 -15.76 7.90 -22.05
C GLY A 212 -15.61 8.16 -20.57
N GLU A 213 -15.89 7.12 -19.81
CA GLU A 213 -15.86 7.08 -18.36
C GLU A 213 -15.02 5.87 -17.94
N VAL A 214 -14.07 6.09 -17.04
CA VAL A 214 -13.46 5.02 -16.24
C VAL A 214 -13.93 5.21 -14.81
N LYS A 215 -14.50 4.15 -14.23
CA LYS A 215 -15.10 4.17 -12.89
C LYS A 215 -14.60 3.02 -12.05
N ASP A 216 -14.06 3.37 -10.89
CA ASP A 216 -13.77 2.45 -9.80
C ASP A 216 -14.99 2.36 -8.87
N ILE A 217 -15.68 1.22 -8.91
CA ILE A 217 -16.92 1.00 -8.16
C ILE A 217 -16.65 0.96 -6.65
N ILE A 218 -15.52 0.39 -6.23
CA ILE A 218 -15.19 0.22 -4.81
C ILE A 218 -14.67 1.53 -4.22
N GLY A 219 -13.67 2.15 -4.86
CA GLY A 219 -13.08 3.41 -4.40
C GLY A 219 -13.97 4.64 -4.63
N ASN A 220 -15.11 4.47 -5.32
CA ASN A 220 -16.02 5.55 -5.73
C ASN A 220 -15.29 6.69 -6.46
N LYS A 221 -14.35 6.34 -7.35
CA LYS A 221 -13.61 7.27 -8.19
C LYS A 221 -14.11 7.20 -9.62
N THR A 222 -14.19 8.35 -10.29
CA THR A 222 -14.59 8.44 -11.69
C THR A 222 -13.69 9.43 -12.43
N VAL A 223 -13.27 9.05 -13.62
CA VAL A 223 -12.66 9.93 -14.61
C VAL A 223 -13.54 9.94 -15.85
N ASN A 224 -14.00 11.13 -16.22
CA ASN A 224 -14.68 11.37 -17.47
C ASN A 224 -13.69 12.01 -18.44
N TYR A 225 -13.58 11.42 -19.62
CA TYR A 225 -12.62 11.83 -20.63
C TYR A 225 -13.35 12.21 -21.91
N PHE A 226 -13.14 13.45 -22.34
CA PHE A 226 -13.64 13.97 -23.59
C PHE A 226 -12.48 14.55 -24.39
N ALA A 227 -12.29 14.08 -25.61
CA ALA A 227 -11.25 14.66 -26.44
C ALA A 227 -11.40 14.43 -27.95
N LYS A 228 -10.70 15.27 -28.71
CA LYS A 228 -10.59 15.17 -30.17
C LYS A 228 -9.19 14.78 -30.60
N SER A 229 -9.09 13.98 -31.66
CA SER A 229 -7.83 13.47 -32.19
C SER A 229 -7.90 13.19 -33.69
N SER A 230 -6.75 13.17 -34.34
CA SER A 230 -6.58 12.65 -35.69
C SER A 230 -6.36 11.13 -35.73
N ASN A 231 -6.13 10.51 -34.57
CA ASN A 231 -5.90 9.07 -34.39
C ASN A 231 -6.78 8.53 -33.25
N ASP A 232 -7.64 7.56 -33.58
CA ASP A 232 -8.58 6.92 -32.66
C ASP A 232 -7.92 5.98 -31.64
N GLN A 233 -6.78 5.36 -32.00
CA GLN A 233 -6.05 4.45 -31.10
C GLN A 233 -5.51 5.15 -29.85
N ILE A 234 -5.34 6.47 -29.88
CA ILE A 234 -4.89 7.25 -28.72
C ILE A 234 -5.91 7.12 -27.58
N PHE A 235 -7.20 7.09 -27.89
CA PHE A 235 -8.24 7.08 -26.86
C PHE A 235 -8.23 5.79 -26.05
N ILE A 236 -8.09 4.63 -26.70
CA ILE A 236 -8.01 3.33 -26.02
C ILE A 236 -6.85 3.32 -25.03
N LYS A 237 -5.67 3.81 -25.45
CA LYS A 237 -4.49 3.89 -24.59
C LYS A 237 -4.73 4.78 -23.36
N VAL A 238 -5.37 5.94 -23.51
CA VAL A 238 -5.66 6.83 -22.38
C VAL A 238 -6.61 6.14 -21.39
N PHE A 239 -7.67 5.50 -21.87
CA PHE A 239 -8.58 4.74 -21.00
C PHE A 239 -7.88 3.60 -20.26
N ASP A 240 -6.98 2.87 -20.94
CA ASP A 240 -6.17 1.81 -20.32
C ASP A 240 -5.22 2.37 -19.25
N LEU A 241 -4.60 3.54 -19.49
CA LEU A 241 -3.73 4.22 -18.52
C LEU A 241 -4.50 4.72 -17.31
N ILE A 242 -5.70 5.29 -17.50
CA ILE A 242 -6.58 5.69 -16.39
C ILE A 242 -6.96 4.45 -15.57
N LYS A 243 -7.34 3.34 -16.22
CA LYS A 243 -7.68 2.08 -15.56
C LYS A 243 -6.49 1.52 -14.77
N LEU A 244 -5.30 1.51 -15.37
CA LEU A 244 -4.06 1.07 -14.73
C LEU A 244 -3.71 1.93 -13.51
N ARG A 245 -3.85 3.26 -13.61
CA ARG A 245 -3.65 4.18 -12.48
C ARG A 245 -4.59 3.85 -11.33
N MET A 246 -5.89 3.74 -11.59
CA MET A 246 -6.88 3.42 -10.56
C MET A 246 -6.61 2.06 -9.91
N PHE A 247 -6.19 1.07 -10.69
CA PHE A 247 -5.82 -0.26 -10.18
C PHE A 247 -4.59 -0.21 -9.29
N ASN A 248 -3.55 0.50 -9.71
CA ASN A 248 -2.32 0.70 -8.93
C ASN A 248 -2.57 1.48 -7.63
N GLU A 249 -3.44 2.49 -7.66
CA GLU A 249 -3.90 3.17 -6.44
C GLU A 249 -4.66 2.21 -5.50
N ALA A 250 -5.50 1.34 -6.03
CA ALA A 250 -6.19 0.33 -5.22
C ALA A 250 -5.22 -0.66 -4.57
N ILE A 251 -4.15 -1.07 -5.28
CA ILE A 251 -3.06 -1.86 -4.69
C ILE A 251 -2.39 -1.07 -3.56
N ALA A 252 -2.02 0.19 -3.82
CA ALA A 252 -1.36 1.04 -2.83
C ALA A 252 -2.21 1.24 -1.56
N ASP A 253 -3.52 1.41 -1.70
CA ASP A 253 -4.45 1.52 -0.57
C ASP A 253 -4.58 0.19 0.18
N PHE A 254 -4.64 -0.94 -0.52
CA PHE A 254 -4.64 -2.28 0.09
C PHE A 254 -3.35 -2.55 0.88
N MET A 255 -2.19 -2.18 0.33
CA MET A 255 -0.88 -2.41 0.93
C MET A 255 -0.69 -1.73 2.29
N LYS A 256 -1.45 -0.67 2.59
CA LYS A 256 -1.45 -0.02 3.90
C LYS A 256 -1.87 -0.96 5.04
N MET A 257 -2.75 -1.92 4.77
CA MET A 257 -3.14 -2.94 5.76
C MET A 257 -2.41 -4.26 5.55
N PHE A 258 -2.05 -4.58 4.30
CA PHE A 258 -1.42 -5.83 3.95
C PHE A 258 0.03 -5.92 4.43
N SER A 259 0.73 -4.80 4.55
CA SER A 259 2.16 -4.73 4.90
C SER A 259 2.53 -5.40 6.24
N HIS A 260 1.57 -5.57 7.15
CA HIS A 260 1.80 -6.25 8.43
C HIS A 260 2.30 -7.68 8.30
N ILE A 261 2.01 -8.36 7.18
CA ILE A 261 2.49 -9.72 6.94
C ILE A 261 4.02 -9.82 6.92
N PHE A 262 4.72 -8.71 6.60
CA PHE A 262 6.18 -8.71 6.55
C PHE A 262 6.83 -8.82 7.92
N SER A 263 6.08 -8.65 9.01
CA SER A 263 6.61 -8.79 10.38
C SER A 263 6.28 -10.14 11.01
N LEU A 264 5.62 -11.05 10.28
CA LEU A 264 5.20 -12.35 10.81
C LEU A 264 6.37 -13.24 11.26
N ALA A 265 7.55 -13.10 10.63
CA ALA A 265 8.76 -13.81 11.06
C ALA A 265 9.26 -13.34 12.44
N ASN A 266 8.95 -12.10 12.85
CA ASN A 266 9.47 -11.53 14.09
C ASN A 266 8.93 -12.21 15.34
N PHE A 267 7.81 -12.94 15.25
CA PHE A 267 7.25 -13.68 16.38
C PHE A 267 8.10 -14.87 16.82
N VAL A 268 8.98 -15.37 15.95
CA VAL A 268 9.92 -16.46 16.30
C VAL A 268 11.35 -15.96 16.54
N HIS A 269 11.61 -14.66 16.37
CA HIS A 269 12.96 -14.09 16.39
C HIS A 269 13.71 -14.37 17.70
N ASP A 270 13.04 -14.34 18.86
CA ASP A 270 13.68 -14.63 20.15
C ASP A 270 14.12 -16.09 20.32
N PHE A 271 13.56 -16.99 19.52
CA PHE A 271 13.85 -18.42 19.53
C PHE A 271 14.77 -18.81 18.37
N GLU A 272 14.64 -18.14 17.23
CA GLU A 272 15.44 -18.37 16.02
C GLU A 272 15.63 -17.08 15.21
N PRO A 273 16.63 -16.26 15.55
CA PRO A 273 16.86 -14.95 14.91
C PRO A 273 17.13 -15.03 13.40
N SER A 274 17.62 -16.17 12.92
CA SER A 274 17.90 -16.39 11.49
C SER A 274 16.67 -16.71 10.66
N TYR A 275 15.51 -16.96 11.30
CA TYR A 275 14.30 -17.30 10.57
C TYR A 275 13.73 -16.08 9.86
N ASN A 276 13.48 -16.21 8.55
CA ASN A 276 12.89 -15.14 7.74
C ASN A 276 11.90 -15.70 6.72
N ILE A 277 10.94 -14.88 6.30
CA ILE A 277 9.95 -15.21 5.28
C ILE A 277 10.30 -14.44 4.01
N SER A 278 10.72 -15.16 2.97
CA SER A 278 10.84 -14.58 1.63
C SER A 278 9.46 -14.48 0.98
N TRP A 279 9.04 -13.25 0.67
CA TRP A 279 7.80 -12.96 -0.06
C TRP A 279 8.06 -12.76 -1.56
N PRO A 280 7.19 -13.25 -2.46
CA PRO A 280 7.30 -12.98 -3.89
C PRO A 280 7.31 -11.47 -4.21
N LEU A 281 8.00 -11.07 -5.29
CA LEU A 281 8.04 -9.68 -5.77
C LEU A 281 6.66 -9.10 -6.08
N SER A 282 5.70 -9.93 -6.47
CA SER A 282 4.31 -9.54 -6.70
C SER A 282 3.61 -9.01 -5.44
N ILE A 283 4.11 -9.37 -4.25
CA ILE A 283 3.59 -8.98 -2.95
C ILE A 283 4.49 -7.93 -2.30
N SER A 284 5.80 -8.12 -2.38
CA SER A 284 6.78 -7.23 -1.78
C SER A 284 7.05 -5.97 -2.61
N SER A 285 6.38 -5.79 -3.76
CA SER A 285 6.49 -4.57 -4.55
C SER A 285 5.21 -4.24 -5.32
N PHE A 286 5.00 -2.96 -5.59
CA PHE A 286 3.86 -2.48 -6.36
C PHE A 286 4.16 -1.14 -7.05
N TRP A 287 3.42 -0.87 -8.12
CA TRP A 287 3.46 0.40 -8.82
C TRP A 287 2.38 1.35 -8.32
N VAL A 288 2.65 2.65 -8.43
CA VAL A 288 1.69 3.73 -8.19
C VAL A 288 1.78 4.73 -9.35
N GLY A 289 0.64 5.15 -9.89
CA GLY A 289 0.54 5.84 -11.18
C GLY A 289 0.12 4.88 -12.30
N PRO A 290 0.20 5.27 -13.59
CA PRO A 290 0.84 6.48 -14.08
C PRO A 290 0.03 7.74 -13.80
N TYR A 291 0.73 8.84 -13.52
CA TYR A 291 0.18 10.17 -13.33
C TYR A 291 0.62 11.08 -14.47
N GLY A 292 -0.35 11.57 -15.21
CA GLY A 292 -0.23 12.54 -16.28
C GLY A 292 -1.51 13.37 -16.43
N ILE A 293 -1.44 14.38 -17.30
CA ILE A 293 -2.51 15.37 -17.52
C ILE A 293 -3.88 14.77 -17.80
N ASP A 294 -3.89 13.67 -18.56
CA ASP A 294 -5.05 12.96 -19.09
C ASP A 294 -5.53 11.83 -18.16
N THR A 295 -4.70 11.47 -17.18
CA THR A 295 -5.02 10.46 -16.19
C THR A 295 -5.39 11.03 -14.82
N PHE A 296 -4.91 12.23 -14.46
CA PHE A 296 -5.01 12.81 -13.11
C PHE A 296 -5.26 14.33 -13.19
N PRO A 297 -6.07 14.94 -12.29
CA PRO A 297 -6.78 14.32 -11.16
C PRO A 297 -8.04 13.54 -11.59
N ASP A 298 -8.78 13.01 -10.63
CA ASP A 298 -10.13 12.48 -10.89
C ASP A 298 -11.09 13.59 -11.35
N GLY A 299 -12.17 13.24 -12.05
CA GLY A 299 -13.15 14.18 -12.57
C GLY A 299 -13.14 14.32 -14.10
N LEU A 300 -13.48 15.51 -14.61
CA LEU A 300 -13.65 15.77 -16.03
C LEU A 300 -12.34 16.25 -16.68
N HIS A 301 -11.97 15.58 -17.76
CA HIS A 301 -10.87 15.92 -18.64
C HIS A 301 -11.40 16.30 -20.02
N ASN A 302 -11.10 17.51 -20.49
CA ASN A 302 -11.51 18.00 -21.80
C ASN A 302 -10.29 18.50 -22.58
N PHE A 303 -9.97 17.81 -23.68
CA PHE A 303 -8.83 18.15 -24.53
C PHE A 303 -9.25 18.37 -25.97
N ASP A 304 -9.00 19.58 -26.49
CA ASP A 304 -9.26 19.91 -27.89
C ASP A 304 -8.23 19.28 -28.85
N ASP A 305 -7.04 18.91 -28.37
CA ASP A 305 -6.00 18.18 -29.12
C ASP A 305 -5.23 17.18 -28.25
N ASN A 306 -5.38 15.89 -28.56
CA ASN A 306 -4.63 14.79 -27.94
C ASN A 306 -3.39 14.34 -28.69
N SER A 307 -2.98 15.04 -29.76
CA SER A 307 -1.84 14.66 -30.58
C SER A 307 -0.53 14.61 -29.79
N HIS A 308 -0.51 15.21 -28.60
CA HIS A 308 0.58 15.09 -27.65
C HIS A 308 0.62 13.70 -27.00
N LEU A 309 -0.50 13.03 -26.71
CA LEU A 309 -0.65 11.85 -25.82
C LEU A 309 -0.09 10.49 -26.31
N LEU A 310 0.66 10.44 -27.42
CA LEU A 310 1.27 9.20 -27.90
C LEU A 310 2.56 8.88 -27.15
N TYR A 311 2.43 8.20 -26.01
CA TYR A 311 3.57 7.85 -25.17
C TYR A 311 3.60 6.37 -24.86
N ASN A 312 4.79 5.78 -24.95
CA ASN A 312 5.06 4.48 -24.34
C ASN A 312 5.73 4.75 -22.99
N ILE A 313 5.14 4.22 -21.92
CA ILE A 313 5.76 4.20 -20.60
C ILE A 313 7.05 3.38 -20.72
N SER A 314 8.15 3.85 -20.12
CA SER A 314 9.40 3.10 -20.10
C SER A 314 9.24 1.75 -19.38
N GLU A 315 9.97 0.74 -19.86
CA GLU A 315 9.98 -0.61 -19.28
C GLU A 315 11.27 -0.84 -18.47
N ASP A 316 11.62 0.12 -17.60
CA ASP A 316 12.88 0.05 -16.85
C ASP A 316 12.85 -1.08 -15.81
N GLU A 317 13.95 -1.82 -15.73
CA GLU A 317 14.16 -2.77 -14.63
C GLU A 317 14.20 -2.01 -13.30
N SER A 318 13.44 -2.50 -12.32
CA SER A 318 13.44 -1.95 -10.97
C SER A 318 14.56 -2.54 -10.14
N GLY A 319 15.04 -1.81 -9.15
CA GLY A 319 16.12 -2.27 -8.27
C GLY A 319 16.48 -1.26 -7.18
N VAL A 320 17.70 -1.37 -6.65
CA VAL A 320 18.23 -0.38 -5.71
C VAL A 320 18.61 0.88 -6.48
N ILE A 321 17.85 1.96 -6.29
CA ILE A 321 18.19 3.28 -6.85
C ILE A 321 19.36 3.85 -6.06
N THR A 322 20.44 4.22 -6.75
CA THR A 322 21.64 4.83 -6.17
C THR A 322 21.71 6.34 -6.41
N LYS A 323 21.07 6.79 -7.49
CA LYS A 323 21.06 8.20 -7.90
C LYS A 323 19.83 8.52 -8.74
N ILE A 324 19.31 9.74 -8.61
CA ILE A 324 18.28 10.30 -9.49
C ILE A 324 18.83 11.59 -10.09
N LYS A 325 18.84 11.67 -11.42
CA LYS A 325 19.03 12.93 -12.15
C LYS A 325 17.68 13.47 -12.54
N LEU A 326 17.44 14.75 -12.27
CA LEU A 326 16.19 15.42 -12.58
C LEU A 326 16.50 16.79 -13.16
N ARG A 327 15.73 17.24 -14.15
CA ARG A 327 15.79 18.61 -14.64
C ARG A 327 14.46 19.29 -14.43
N SER A 328 14.49 20.51 -13.91
CA SER A 328 13.27 21.27 -13.65
C SER A 328 13.46 22.78 -13.79
N GLY A 329 12.39 23.45 -14.21
CA GLY A 329 12.18 24.88 -14.09
C GLY A 329 10.80 25.14 -13.47
N ASP A 330 9.89 25.69 -14.26
CA ASP A 330 8.47 25.83 -13.86
C ASP A 330 7.72 24.48 -13.89
N VAL A 331 8.22 23.55 -14.72
CA VAL A 331 7.75 22.16 -14.83
C VAL A 331 8.90 21.18 -14.60
N ILE A 332 8.56 19.90 -14.45
CA ILE A 332 9.53 18.82 -14.47
C ILE A 332 9.82 18.44 -15.92
N ASP A 333 11.00 18.83 -16.39
CA ASP A 333 11.44 18.61 -17.76
C ASP A 333 11.93 17.18 -17.97
N GLN A 334 12.69 16.64 -17.00
CA GLN A 334 13.32 15.33 -17.13
C GLN A 334 13.49 14.63 -15.80
N ILE A 335 13.44 13.29 -15.82
CA ILE A 335 13.91 12.45 -14.72
C ILE A 335 14.56 11.17 -15.25
N GLN A 336 15.59 10.70 -14.55
CA GLN A 336 16.27 9.43 -14.81
C GLN A 336 16.77 8.83 -13.49
N ALA A 337 16.40 7.58 -13.22
CA ALA A 337 16.94 6.80 -12.11
C ALA A 337 18.20 6.03 -12.56
N PHE A 338 19.13 5.86 -11.63
CA PHE A 338 20.32 5.01 -11.76
C PHE A 338 20.28 3.96 -10.66
N TYR A 339 20.64 2.73 -11.03
CA TYR A 339 20.58 1.57 -10.15
C TYR A 339 21.97 1.05 -9.80
N GLU A 340 22.04 0.10 -8.87
CA GLU A 340 23.28 -0.63 -8.54
C GLU A 340 24.01 -1.15 -9.79
N GLY A 341 25.34 -1.09 -9.76
CA GLY A 341 26.18 -1.37 -10.93
C GLY A 341 26.15 -0.27 -12.00
N ASP A 342 25.79 0.96 -11.63
CA ASP A 342 25.69 2.14 -12.50
C ASP A 342 24.77 1.97 -13.72
N LYS A 343 23.81 1.04 -13.63
CA LYS A 343 22.79 0.84 -14.65
C LYS A 343 21.88 2.06 -14.73
N ALA A 344 21.92 2.78 -15.85
CA ALA A 344 21.05 3.92 -16.08
C ALA A 344 19.68 3.44 -16.59
N GLY A 345 18.61 3.85 -15.91
CA GLY A 345 17.24 3.73 -16.43
C GLY A 345 17.01 4.66 -17.61
N LYS A 346 15.86 4.53 -18.26
CA LYS A 346 15.46 5.40 -19.38
C LYS A 346 15.28 6.83 -18.91
N ILE A 347 15.69 7.75 -19.79
CA ILE A 347 15.40 9.17 -19.63
C ILE A 347 13.92 9.40 -19.92
N ILE A 348 13.21 9.98 -18.96
CA ILE A 348 11.80 10.38 -19.10
C ILE A 348 11.77 11.89 -19.27
N GLY A 349 11.15 12.38 -20.35
CA GLY A 349 11.15 13.82 -20.68
C GLY A 349 12.43 14.28 -21.40
N GLY A 350 12.64 15.60 -21.50
CA GLY A 350 13.67 16.20 -22.35
C GLY A 350 14.54 17.24 -21.65
N ARG A 351 15.51 17.83 -22.37
CA ARG A 351 16.66 18.55 -21.77
C ARG A 351 16.38 19.98 -21.26
N GLY A 352 15.11 20.33 -20.97
CA GLY A 352 14.73 21.61 -20.38
C GLY A 352 15.25 21.82 -18.96
N GLY A 353 15.02 23.01 -18.39
CA GLY A 353 15.25 23.29 -16.97
C GLY A 353 16.71 23.22 -16.49
N THR A 354 16.88 23.36 -15.17
CA THR A 354 18.17 23.23 -14.46
C THR A 354 18.35 21.80 -13.98
N GLU A 355 19.56 21.27 -14.07
CA GLU A 355 19.89 19.92 -13.58
C GLU A 355 20.03 19.88 -12.06
N HIS A 356 19.46 18.83 -11.47
CA HIS A 356 19.55 18.46 -10.07
C HIS A 356 19.93 16.99 -9.96
N ILE A 357 20.69 16.66 -8.92
CA ILE A 357 21.14 15.30 -8.65
C ILE A 357 20.84 14.96 -7.19
N ILE A 358 20.12 13.86 -6.99
CA ILE A 358 19.99 13.19 -5.70
C ILE A 358 20.96 12.01 -5.74
N SER A 359 21.96 12.04 -4.86
CA SER A 359 23.01 11.02 -4.78
C SER A 359 23.01 10.29 -3.43
N ASP A 360 23.86 9.27 -3.36
CA ASP A 360 24.16 8.48 -2.16
C ASP A 360 22.92 7.74 -1.64
N LEU A 361 22.04 7.33 -2.55
CA LEU A 361 20.92 6.46 -2.23
C LEU A 361 21.41 5.01 -2.17
N ASP A 362 20.82 4.21 -1.29
CA ASP A 362 21.14 2.79 -1.18
C ASP A 362 19.94 1.96 -0.70
N LYS A 363 20.19 0.71 -0.32
CA LYS A 363 19.15 -0.22 0.13
C LYS A 363 18.70 -0.03 1.59
N SER A 364 19.48 0.64 2.45
CA SER A 364 19.33 0.53 3.90
C SER A 364 19.57 1.82 4.69
N SER A 365 20.51 2.67 4.30
CA SER A 365 20.89 3.87 5.05
C SER A 365 20.13 5.11 4.59
N LYS A 366 20.03 5.32 3.28
CA LYS A 366 19.38 6.50 2.68
C LYS A 366 18.56 6.08 1.47
N TYR A 367 17.25 6.08 1.64
CA TYR A 367 16.33 5.72 0.58
C TYR A 367 15.06 6.58 0.61
N ILE A 368 14.39 6.66 -0.53
CA ILE A 368 13.17 7.44 -0.70
C ILE A 368 11.98 6.61 -0.23
N VAL A 369 11.19 7.15 0.69
CA VAL A 369 10.02 6.50 1.28
C VAL A 369 8.70 7.03 0.74
N ALA A 370 8.68 8.26 0.24
CA ALA A 370 7.48 8.86 -0.34
C ALA A 370 7.81 9.83 -1.46
N VAL A 371 6.84 10.05 -2.35
CA VAL A 371 6.92 11.02 -3.43
C VAL A 371 5.64 11.84 -3.46
N LYS A 372 5.76 13.17 -3.45
CA LYS A 372 4.63 14.09 -3.64
C LYS A 372 4.73 14.74 -5.02
N LEU A 373 3.65 14.66 -5.78
CA LEU A 373 3.49 15.26 -7.10
C LEU A 373 2.51 16.42 -7.01
N ILE A 374 2.82 17.53 -7.66
CA ILE A 374 1.92 18.69 -7.78
C ILE A 374 1.77 19.06 -9.25
N PHE A 375 0.53 19.15 -9.70
CA PHE A 375 0.14 19.45 -11.07
C PHE A 375 -0.51 20.83 -11.18
N GLY A 376 -0.35 21.49 -12.31
CA GLY A 376 -1.00 22.77 -12.62
C GLY A 376 -0.98 23.05 -14.10
N ILE A 377 -2.11 23.55 -14.61
CA ILE A 377 -2.41 23.73 -16.05
C ILE A 377 -1.98 22.51 -16.87
N GLY A 378 -2.21 21.33 -16.30
CA GLY A 378 -1.94 20.06 -16.96
C GLY A 378 -0.47 19.65 -17.08
N PHE A 379 0.45 20.26 -16.34
CA PHE A 379 1.84 19.79 -16.30
C PHE A 379 2.23 19.34 -14.90
N LEU A 380 3.15 18.37 -14.83
CA LEU A 380 3.82 18.02 -13.58
C LEU A 380 4.79 19.15 -13.21
N GLY A 381 4.39 19.96 -12.23
CA GLY A 381 5.07 21.19 -11.88
C GLY A 381 6.03 21.08 -10.70
N THR A 382 5.83 20.09 -9.84
CA THR A 382 6.71 19.84 -8.70
C THR A 382 6.75 18.35 -8.38
N ILE A 383 7.94 17.85 -8.08
CA ILE A 383 8.17 16.57 -7.43
C ILE A 383 8.92 16.84 -6.12
N GLU A 384 8.43 16.25 -5.03
CA GLU A 384 9.11 16.25 -3.75
C GLU A 384 9.35 14.80 -3.31
N PHE A 385 10.60 14.46 -3.02
CA PHE A 385 11.01 13.17 -2.50
C PHE A 385 11.20 13.27 -0.99
N THR A 386 10.58 12.37 -0.23
CA THR A 386 10.80 12.23 1.22
C THR A 386 11.70 11.03 1.46
N PHE A 387 12.74 11.20 2.27
CA PHE A 387 13.71 10.16 2.63
C PHE A 387 13.35 9.47 3.94
N ASN A 388 13.94 8.30 4.18
CA ASN A 388 13.76 7.50 5.40
C ASN A 388 14.22 8.21 6.69
N ASP A 389 15.02 9.28 6.60
CA ASP A 389 15.40 10.13 7.73
C ASP A 389 14.41 11.29 7.99
N GLY A 390 13.30 11.35 7.26
CA GLY A 390 12.27 12.38 7.37
C GLY A 390 12.55 13.67 6.61
N LYS A 391 13.76 13.84 6.03
CA LYS A 391 14.05 15.02 5.19
C LYS A 391 13.34 14.91 3.85
N SER A 392 13.15 16.04 3.18
CA SER A 392 12.64 16.08 1.82
C SER A 392 13.50 16.90 0.86
N ALA A 393 13.47 16.55 -0.42
CA ALA A 393 14.07 17.29 -1.51
C ALA A 393 13.00 17.60 -2.55
N ARG A 394 12.75 18.89 -2.78
CA ARG A 394 11.70 19.41 -3.66
C ARG A 394 12.32 20.03 -4.92
N PHE A 395 11.73 19.71 -6.07
CA PHE A 395 12.16 20.18 -7.39
C PHE A 395 10.97 20.70 -8.19
N GLY A 396 11.21 21.68 -9.07
CA GLY A 396 10.18 22.41 -9.80
C GLY A 396 9.56 23.57 -9.01
N ASN A 397 9.09 24.60 -9.74
CA ASN A 397 8.71 25.90 -9.17
C ASN A 397 7.30 26.37 -9.56
N LEU A 398 6.38 25.44 -9.80
CA LEU A 398 5.01 25.76 -10.25
C LEU A 398 4.24 26.73 -9.32
N TYR A 399 4.61 26.78 -8.03
CA TYR A 399 3.96 27.63 -7.02
C TYR A 399 4.06 29.14 -7.28
N ARG A 400 4.90 29.59 -8.22
CA ARG A 400 5.08 31.03 -8.52
C ARG A 400 4.22 31.57 -9.67
N LEU A 401 3.61 30.74 -10.51
CA LEU A 401 3.03 31.20 -11.77
C LEU A 401 1.62 30.68 -12.09
N TYR A 402 1.13 29.60 -11.46
CA TYR A 402 -0.09 28.92 -11.92
C TYR A 402 -1.02 28.39 -10.81
N GLN A 403 -2.32 28.26 -11.12
CA GLN A 403 -3.30 27.59 -10.27
C GLN A 403 -3.00 26.08 -10.22
N VAL A 404 -2.72 25.56 -9.02
CA VAL A 404 -2.57 24.12 -8.77
C VAL A 404 -3.89 23.42 -9.11
N THR A 405 -3.83 22.45 -10.03
CA THR A 405 -5.01 21.68 -10.48
C THR A 405 -5.16 20.36 -9.73
N GLY A 406 -4.09 19.86 -9.11
CA GLY A 406 -4.15 18.67 -8.27
C GLY A 406 -2.81 18.35 -7.62
N SER A 407 -2.85 17.56 -6.55
CA SER A 407 -1.66 17.03 -5.89
C SER A 407 -1.94 15.62 -5.39
N ILE A 408 -0.90 14.79 -5.39
CA ILE A 408 -0.97 13.45 -4.84
C ILE A 408 0.31 13.14 -4.08
N GLN A 409 0.15 12.48 -2.93
CA GLN A 409 1.25 11.96 -2.15
C GLN A 409 1.22 10.44 -2.20
N ILE A 410 2.34 9.86 -2.59
CA ILE A 410 2.55 8.42 -2.74
C ILE A 410 3.42 7.95 -1.58
N GLY A 411 2.84 7.13 -0.69
CA GLY A 411 3.43 6.79 0.61
C GLY A 411 3.19 7.87 1.69
N PRO A 412 3.53 7.62 2.97
CA PRO A 412 4.00 6.35 3.51
C PRO A 412 2.89 5.29 3.62
N PHE A 413 3.28 4.02 3.65
CA PHE A 413 2.38 2.88 3.79
C PHE A 413 2.35 2.39 5.25
N GLY A 414 1.90 3.25 6.17
CA GLY A 414 1.95 3.05 7.63
C GLY A 414 2.79 4.11 8.34
N LYS A 415 2.85 4.07 9.69
CA LYS A 415 3.68 4.99 10.47
C LYS A 415 5.17 4.67 10.34
N HIS A 416 5.50 3.38 10.23
CA HIS A 416 6.86 2.90 10.02
C HIS A 416 7.02 2.41 8.59
N ASN A 417 7.15 3.33 7.63
CA ASN A 417 7.19 2.95 6.21
C ASN A 417 8.35 1.99 5.90
N LYS A 418 8.01 0.72 5.66
CA LYS A 418 8.95 -0.34 5.28
C LYS A 418 9.12 -0.46 3.78
N PHE A 419 8.76 0.57 3.00
CA PHE A 419 8.94 0.56 1.55
C PHE A 419 9.91 1.64 1.11
N ARG A 420 10.67 1.30 0.08
CA ARG A 420 11.56 2.22 -0.62
C ARG A 420 11.16 2.33 -2.08
N LEU A 421 11.42 3.49 -2.67
CA LEU A 421 11.34 3.67 -4.10
C LEU A 421 12.38 2.77 -4.80
N SER A 422 11.91 1.91 -5.69
CA SER A 422 12.74 0.94 -6.42
C SER A 422 12.64 1.07 -7.94
N GLY A 423 11.76 1.94 -8.46
CA GLY A 423 11.66 2.17 -9.89
C GLY A 423 10.93 3.46 -10.21
N ILE A 424 11.32 4.08 -11.31
CA ILE A 424 10.65 5.24 -11.89
C ILE A 424 10.47 4.95 -13.37
N VAL A 425 9.24 4.99 -13.85
CA VAL A 425 8.91 4.86 -15.27
C VAL A 425 8.03 6.01 -15.71
N GLY A 426 8.05 6.32 -17.00
CA GLY A 426 7.25 7.42 -17.51
C GLY A 426 7.31 7.56 -19.01
N GLY A 427 6.59 8.58 -19.50
CA GLY A 427 6.51 8.93 -20.91
C GLY A 427 6.92 10.39 -21.16
N GLU A 428 7.58 10.63 -22.29
CA GLU A 428 7.99 11.98 -22.73
C GLU A 428 6.88 12.66 -23.53
N GLY A 429 6.53 13.89 -23.16
CA GLY A 429 5.63 14.75 -23.91
C GLY A 429 6.17 15.23 -25.26
N LYS A 430 5.28 15.52 -26.24
CA LYS A 430 5.66 16.21 -27.51
C LYS A 430 6.43 17.54 -27.31
N ARG A 431 6.37 18.12 -26.10
CA ARG A 431 7.02 19.37 -25.68
C ARG A 431 8.21 19.13 -24.74
N THR A 432 8.83 17.94 -24.77
CA THR A 432 10.09 17.62 -24.07
C THR A 432 10.06 17.72 -22.54
N PHE A 433 8.88 17.59 -21.92
CA PHE A 433 8.72 17.49 -20.45
C PHE A 433 8.20 16.10 -20.05
N VAL A 434 8.21 15.79 -18.75
CA VAL A 434 7.64 14.56 -18.20
C VAL A 434 6.11 14.61 -18.32
N ALA A 435 5.53 13.80 -19.21
CA ALA A 435 4.09 13.78 -19.45
C ALA A 435 3.36 12.80 -18.51
N HIS A 436 3.99 11.65 -18.26
CA HIS A 436 3.50 10.63 -17.35
C HIS A 436 4.62 10.15 -16.45
N ILE A 437 4.30 9.85 -15.20
CA ILE A 437 5.23 9.25 -14.27
C ILE A 437 4.55 8.21 -13.37
N ALA A 438 5.21 7.09 -13.15
CA ALA A 438 4.82 6.08 -12.19
C ALA A 438 6.04 5.67 -11.36
N PHE A 439 5.77 5.22 -10.14
CA PHE A 439 6.77 4.89 -9.15
C PHE A 439 6.55 3.48 -8.64
N ARG A 440 7.61 2.67 -8.56
CA ARG A 440 7.56 1.37 -7.91
C ARG A 440 8.09 1.49 -6.50
N PHE A 441 7.37 0.91 -5.56
CA PHE A 441 7.80 0.75 -4.19
C PHE A 441 8.07 -0.73 -3.91
N GLN A 442 9.12 -1.00 -3.15
CA GLN A 442 9.51 -2.34 -2.73
C GLN A 442 9.77 -2.37 -1.24
N HIS A 443 9.33 -3.44 -0.58
CA HIS A 443 9.57 -3.70 0.82
C HIS A 443 11.08 -3.72 1.12
N VAL A 444 11.45 -3.11 2.24
CA VAL A 444 12.80 -3.13 2.79
C VAL A 444 12.87 -4.34 3.70
N ASP A 445 13.53 -5.39 3.24
CA ASP A 445 13.80 -6.54 4.10
C ASP A 445 14.73 -6.08 5.23
N VAL A 446 14.25 -6.23 6.47
CA VAL A 446 15.08 -5.99 7.65
C VAL A 446 16.11 -7.13 7.67
N LEU A 447 17.37 -6.79 7.42
CA LEU A 447 18.51 -7.66 7.65
C LEU A 447 18.97 -7.54 9.11
#